data_AF-A0A9W2Y7E1-F1
#
_entry.id   AF-A0A9W2Y7E1-F1
#
_cell.length_a   1.000
_cell.length_b   1.000
_cell.length_c   1.000
_cell.angle_alpha   90.00
_cell.angle_beta   90.00
_cell.angle_gamma   90.00
#
_symmetry.space_group_name_H-M   'P 1'
#
loop_
_entity.id
_entity.type
_entity.pdbx_description
1 polymer ?
#
loop_
_entity_poly.entity_id
_entity_poly.type
_entity_poly.pdbx_seq_one_letter_code
_entity_poly.pdbx_strand_id
1 'polypeptide(L)'
;MNRLPRLSSTSSLPPLEDAADPVCSDELLGSQSSLWLSDLLTRRPSSSGDVFTTGPDGLFVDKCFPVGELELQSGIQWKRPRELCSSPQFIVNGATRLDICQGKLSDCWLLSTIASLSMNQFLLNKVVPLGQSFQNGYNGCFTFRFWQYGQWEKVMIDDLLPAKDHTLIYLSSPDRNEFWSSLLEKAYAKLKGGYRALDMGFPHEAMVDMTGGITEVLTISSLSKDLPAFLTYLLSKGALINCANCQGPLEQSNGLGIMFRHAYSLTAVEKVKTKHGLVALVRILNPWGNTEWEGPWSDKKGPEWNEVSVEEQKRLNRVNQDDGEFWMSVSDFRQNFELMEVCHLTEYPTQSGSSVVPWSCALHHGNWVPSITAGGSPQGGFFWQNPQFYFILSEVDSGRADSQKTCSFVLALMQKHQRRRGITLSIALHIYPAHPKNTYLSPEDLSAVRPLLYSPQYSSRREVVLRGSLSPGSYVIIPSTIEPNQEGSFLLRVLTEHGNVATPAKKPPQDASAIKELSYPHQTVLPSSASIRQLFEKHCSSKGFCKPVHLHHLLTEAIKGGALAGSEKNLALEHCKSLVVLMDTRKRSNGRRTAGSGASCAGKQPPSA
;
A
#
# COMPACT_ATOMS: atom_id res chain seq x y z
N MET A 1 -15.77 -68.32 -9.24
CA MET A 1 -14.52 -68.27 -8.45
C MET A 1 -13.69 -69.49 -8.85
N ASN A 2 -12.45 -69.45 -9.33
CA ASN A 2 -11.47 -68.40 -9.47
C ASN A 2 -10.42 -68.84 -10.51
N ARG A 3 -10.06 -67.89 -11.39
CA ARG A 3 -8.76 -67.60 -12.02
C ARG A 3 -8.01 -68.69 -12.80
N LEU A 4 -7.73 -68.36 -14.06
CA LEU A 4 -6.44 -68.37 -14.79
C LEU A 4 -6.69 -67.64 -16.14
N PRO A 5 -5.69 -67.21 -16.94
CA PRO A 5 -4.40 -66.57 -16.64
C PRO A 5 -4.13 -65.30 -17.51
N ARG A 6 -3.02 -64.61 -17.21
CA ARG A 6 -2.34 -63.64 -18.08
C ARG A 6 -1.74 -64.34 -19.31
N LEU A 7 -1.66 -63.63 -20.45
CA LEU A 7 -0.43 -63.50 -21.26
C LEU A 7 -0.57 -62.40 -22.33
N SER A 8 0.58 -61.81 -22.61
CA SER A 8 0.96 -60.65 -23.43
C SER A 8 0.78 -60.81 -24.95
N SER A 9 0.64 -59.70 -25.69
CA SER A 9 1.72 -59.08 -26.51
C SER A 9 1.20 -58.28 -27.73
N THR A 10 1.75 -57.06 -27.86
CA THR A 10 2.17 -56.34 -29.10
C THR A 10 1.17 -56.04 -30.23
N SER A 11 0.97 -54.74 -30.50
CA SER A 11 1.24 -54.19 -31.83
C SER A 11 1.58 -52.69 -31.74
N SER A 12 2.47 -52.29 -32.63
CA SER A 12 3.28 -51.07 -32.68
C SER A 12 2.80 -50.13 -33.78
N LEU A 13 2.82 -48.80 -33.54
CA LEU A 13 2.76 -47.73 -34.55
C LEU A 13 3.53 -46.47 -34.06
N PRO A 14 4.01 -45.58 -34.97
CA PRO A 14 5.31 -44.89 -34.94
C PRO A 14 5.26 -43.41 -34.47
N PRO A 15 6.41 -42.69 -34.37
CA PRO A 15 6.49 -41.31 -33.88
C PRO A 15 6.43 -40.27 -35.01
N LEU A 16 5.83 -39.11 -34.75
CA LEU A 16 5.95 -37.90 -35.58
C LEU A 16 5.74 -36.62 -34.74
N GLU A 17 6.50 -35.60 -35.13
CA GLU A 17 6.91 -34.38 -34.42
C GLU A 17 5.90 -33.20 -34.47
N ASP A 18 6.25 -32.17 -33.68
CA ASP A 18 5.93 -30.74 -33.76
C ASP A 18 4.55 -30.19 -33.35
N ALA A 19 4.52 -29.59 -32.14
CA ALA A 19 3.83 -28.32 -31.89
C ALA A 19 4.49 -27.56 -30.72
N ALA A 20 5.04 -26.40 -31.09
CA ALA A 20 5.77 -25.39 -30.32
C ALA A 20 5.21 -25.00 -28.93
N ASP A 21 6.08 -25.01 -27.94
CA ASP A 21 6.03 -24.17 -26.74
C ASP A 21 6.75 -22.83 -27.03
N PRO A 22 6.10 -21.65 -26.85
CA PRO A 22 6.83 -20.39 -26.88
C PRO A 22 7.41 -20.09 -25.49
N VAL A 23 8.72 -20.29 -25.43
CA VAL A 23 9.69 -19.75 -24.48
C VAL A 23 9.34 -18.30 -24.09
N CYS A 24 9.03 -18.07 -22.81
CA CYS A 24 9.00 -16.73 -22.24
C CYS A 24 10.45 -16.32 -21.95
N SER A 25 10.95 -15.42 -22.78
CA SER A 25 12.32 -14.91 -22.79
C SER A 25 12.62 -14.04 -21.56
N ASP A 26 13.06 -14.70 -20.48
CA ASP A 26 13.91 -14.13 -19.43
C ASP A 26 15.36 -14.07 -19.95
N GLU A 27 15.71 -13.04 -20.73
CA GLU A 27 17.11 -12.61 -20.93
C GLU A 27 17.15 -11.36 -21.83
N LEU A 28 16.99 -10.17 -21.24
CA LEU A 28 17.45 -8.88 -21.80
C LEU A 28 17.38 -7.75 -20.74
N LEU A 29 17.99 -7.99 -19.57
CA LEU A 29 18.38 -6.92 -18.64
C LEU A 29 19.90 -6.82 -18.63
N GLY A 30 20.44 -6.40 -19.78
CA GLY A 30 21.86 -6.20 -19.99
C GLY A 30 22.38 -4.91 -19.36
N SER A 31 23.09 -5.05 -18.24
CA SER A 31 24.29 -4.28 -17.84
C SER A 31 24.26 -2.74 -17.69
N GLN A 32 23.18 -2.02 -17.99
CA GLN A 32 23.09 -0.56 -17.77
C GLN A 32 22.41 -0.19 -16.43
N SER A 33 21.66 -1.12 -15.82
CA SER A 33 20.95 -0.94 -14.55
C SER A 33 21.89 -0.92 -13.32
N SER A 34 23.09 -1.48 -13.45
CA SER A 34 24.08 -1.56 -12.37
C SER A 34 24.81 -0.22 -12.13
N LEU A 35 24.97 0.59 -13.17
CA LEU A 35 25.57 1.93 -13.06
C LEU A 35 24.62 2.91 -12.34
N TRP A 36 23.31 2.82 -12.60
CA TRP A 36 22.30 3.64 -11.93
C TRP A 36 22.14 3.29 -10.44
N LEU A 37 22.22 2.00 -10.09
CA LEU A 37 22.23 1.54 -8.69
C LEU A 37 23.48 1.99 -7.92
N SER A 38 24.64 2.07 -8.60
CA SER A 38 25.88 2.52 -7.97
C SER A 38 25.86 4.00 -7.57
N ASP A 39 25.18 4.85 -8.34
CA ASP A 39 25.11 6.29 -8.09
C ASP A 39 24.08 6.67 -7.00
N LEU A 40 23.06 5.81 -6.81
CA LEU A 40 22.04 5.93 -5.75
C LEU A 40 22.55 5.57 -4.35
N LEU A 41 23.53 4.67 -4.25
CA LEU A 41 24.11 4.24 -2.97
C LEU A 41 25.19 5.20 -2.43
N THR A 42 25.70 6.11 -3.26
CA THR A 42 26.79 7.03 -2.89
C THR A 42 26.35 8.42 -2.42
N ARG A 43 25.06 8.79 -2.55
CA ARG A 43 24.57 10.09 -2.06
C ARG A 43 23.80 9.95 -0.75
N ARG A 44 24.47 10.27 0.36
CA ARG A 44 23.77 10.62 1.61
C ARG A 44 22.90 11.85 1.35
N PRO A 45 21.63 11.88 1.80
CA PRO A 45 20.83 13.10 1.74
C PRO A 45 21.44 14.10 2.72
N SER A 46 21.96 15.20 2.19
CA SER A 46 22.34 16.37 2.99
C SER A 46 21.07 17.01 3.53
N SER A 47 20.92 17.00 4.84
CA SER A 47 19.89 17.76 5.55
C SER A 47 20.21 19.27 5.46
N SER A 48 19.70 19.96 4.43
CA SER A 48 19.33 21.40 4.43
C SER A 48 19.21 21.96 3.00
N GLY A 49 18.03 22.53 2.68
CA GLY A 49 17.82 23.49 1.58
C GLY A 49 17.55 22.90 0.19
N ASP A 50 16.29 22.91 -0.25
CA ASP A 50 15.91 22.75 -1.65
C ASP A 50 16.56 23.87 -2.49
N VAL A 51 17.64 23.54 -3.21
CA VAL A 51 18.19 24.41 -4.24
C VAL A 51 17.26 24.30 -5.45
N PHE A 52 16.30 25.23 -5.58
CA PHE A 52 15.48 25.36 -6.78
C PHE A 52 16.40 25.59 -7.98
N THR A 53 16.44 24.63 -8.91
CA THR A 53 17.16 24.82 -10.16
C THR A 53 16.28 25.59 -11.13
N THR A 54 16.62 26.85 -11.37
CA THR A 54 16.01 27.67 -12.42
C THR A 54 16.65 27.36 -13.77
N GLY A 55 15.83 27.27 -14.81
CA GLY A 55 16.27 27.16 -16.20
C GLY A 55 16.83 28.48 -16.74
N PRO A 56 17.33 28.48 -17.99
CA PRO A 56 17.82 29.69 -18.66
C PRO A 56 16.75 30.79 -18.82
N ASP A 57 15.49 30.38 -18.84
CA ASP A 57 14.29 31.22 -18.89
C ASP A 57 13.91 31.83 -17.52
N GLY A 58 14.66 31.50 -16.45
CA GLY A 58 14.37 31.91 -15.09
C GLY A 58 13.22 31.14 -14.44
N LEU A 59 12.64 30.15 -15.12
CA LEU A 59 11.54 29.34 -14.64
C LEU A 59 12.05 28.08 -13.94
N PHE A 60 11.25 27.51 -13.06
CA PHE A 60 11.59 26.26 -12.37
C PHE A 60 11.75 25.11 -13.38
N VAL A 61 12.78 24.30 -13.14
CA VAL A 61 13.05 23.06 -13.88
C VAL A 61 13.29 21.94 -12.87
N ASP A 62 12.50 20.90 -13.00
CA ASP A 62 12.49 19.70 -12.17
C ASP A 62 13.49 18.67 -12.70
N LYS A 63 14.76 18.85 -12.35
CA LYS A 63 15.84 17.92 -12.73
C LYS A 63 15.72 16.52 -12.12
N CYS A 64 14.81 16.33 -11.17
CA CYS A 64 14.57 15.06 -10.52
C CYS A 64 13.44 14.27 -11.20
N PHE A 65 12.78 14.82 -12.23
CA PHE A 65 11.75 14.09 -12.96
C PHE A 65 12.37 12.95 -13.77
N PRO A 66 11.93 11.69 -13.57
CA PRO A 66 12.44 10.54 -14.32
C PRO A 66 11.83 10.50 -15.72
N VAL A 67 12.54 11.09 -16.68
CA VAL A 67 12.16 11.13 -18.10
C VAL A 67 12.29 9.76 -18.79
N GLY A 68 13.29 8.95 -18.43
CA GLY A 68 13.48 7.60 -18.99
C GLY A 68 13.60 7.60 -20.53
N GLU A 69 12.96 6.63 -21.18
CA GLU A 69 12.98 6.51 -22.65
C GLU A 69 12.06 7.50 -23.39
N LEU A 70 11.29 8.36 -22.71
CA LEU A 70 10.49 9.38 -23.38
C LEU A 70 11.34 10.33 -24.23
N GLU A 71 12.58 10.61 -23.79
CA GLU A 71 13.53 11.42 -24.55
C GLU A 71 14.03 10.71 -25.82
N LEU A 72 13.90 9.39 -25.90
CA LEU A 72 14.38 8.58 -27.03
C LEU A 72 13.31 8.42 -28.13
N GLN A 73 12.07 8.84 -27.89
CA GLN A 73 11.00 8.75 -28.89
C GLN A 73 11.05 9.93 -29.87
N SER A 74 11.20 9.60 -31.15
CA SER A 74 11.30 10.60 -32.23
C SER A 74 10.07 11.52 -32.31
N GLY A 75 10.33 12.83 -32.26
CA GLY A 75 9.32 13.88 -32.41
C GLY A 75 8.61 14.31 -31.11
N ILE A 76 8.96 13.74 -29.96
CA ILE A 76 8.44 14.22 -28.66
C ILE A 76 9.29 15.39 -28.17
N GLN A 77 8.63 16.46 -27.75
CA GLN A 77 9.23 17.66 -27.18
C GLN A 77 8.55 17.99 -25.86
N TRP A 78 9.34 18.36 -24.86
CA TRP A 78 8.84 18.89 -23.60
C TRP A 78 8.55 20.38 -23.77
N LYS A 79 7.27 20.76 -23.66
CA LYS A 79 6.83 22.16 -23.86
C LYS A 79 6.04 22.65 -22.66
N ARG A 80 6.22 23.91 -22.29
CA ARG A 80 5.38 24.56 -21.30
C ARG A 80 4.02 24.93 -21.92
N PRO A 81 2.94 25.03 -21.13
CA PRO A 81 1.63 25.50 -21.60
C PRO A 81 1.68 26.83 -22.36
N ARG A 82 2.55 27.76 -21.96
CA ARG A 82 2.78 29.06 -22.65
C ARG A 82 3.33 28.93 -24.08
N GLU A 83 3.88 27.77 -24.45
CA GLU A 83 4.36 27.47 -25.80
C GLU A 83 3.31 26.71 -26.63
N LEU A 84 2.24 26.23 -26.00
CA LEU A 84 1.17 25.43 -26.61
C LEU A 84 -0.07 26.28 -26.88
N CYS A 85 -0.39 27.26 -26.03
CA CYS A 85 -1.51 28.16 -26.20
C CYS A 85 -1.20 29.59 -25.72
N SER A 86 -2.02 30.54 -26.16
CA SER A 86 -1.81 31.97 -25.90
C SER A 86 -2.20 32.42 -24.49
N SER A 87 -3.14 31.72 -23.83
CA SER A 87 -3.67 32.09 -22.52
C SER A 87 -3.84 30.85 -21.63
N PRO A 88 -2.75 30.19 -21.21
CA PRO A 88 -2.85 29.01 -20.37
C PRO A 88 -3.47 29.37 -19.01
N GLN A 89 -4.38 28.54 -18.55
CA GLN A 89 -5.08 28.61 -17.28
C GLN A 89 -4.82 27.31 -16.53
N PHE A 90 -4.73 27.41 -15.20
CA PHE A 90 -4.57 26.20 -14.40
C PHE A 90 -5.89 25.43 -14.42
N ILE A 91 -6.97 26.09 -14.05
CA ILE A 91 -8.35 25.57 -14.04
C ILE A 91 -9.26 26.59 -14.75
N VAL A 92 -10.18 26.13 -15.58
CA VAL A 92 -11.19 26.94 -16.28
C VAL A 92 -12.59 26.50 -15.83
N ASN A 93 -13.37 27.41 -15.24
CA ASN A 93 -14.74 27.13 -14.76
C ASN A 93 -14.86 26.01 -13.70
N GLY A 94 -13.78 25.76 -12.96
CA GLY A 94 -13.73 24.72 -11.92
C GLY A 94 -13.12 23.43 -12.44
N ALA A 95 -12.49 22.65 -11.56
CA ALA A 95 -11.85 21.40 -11.95
C ALA A 95 -12.90 20.29 -11.95
N THR A 96 -13.29 19.85 -13.14
CA THR A 96 -14.38 18.90 -13.36
C THR A 96 -13.90 17.64 -14.04
N ARG A 97 -14.74 16.61 -14.02
CA ARG A 97 -14.50 15.37 -14.77
C ARG A 97 -14.38 15.57 -16.28
N LEU A 98 -14.98 16.65 -16.81
CA LEU A 98 -14.99 16.94 -18.26
C LEU A 98 -13.61 17.38 -18.75
N ASP A 99 -12.71 17.72 -17.84
CA ASP A 99 -11.35 18.20 -18.11
C ASP A 99 -10.35 17.04 -18.34
N ILE A 100 -10.87 15.82 -18.46
CA ILE A 100 -10.09 14.57 -18.44
C ILE A 100 -10.32 13.80 -19.74
N CYS A 101 -9.41 13.98 -20.69
CA CYS A 101 -9.33 13.17 -21.90
C CYS A 101 -8.08 12.30 -21.87
N GLN A 102 -8.26 10.99 -22.08
CA GLN A 102 -7.17 10.04 -22.12
C GLN A 102 -6.27 10.28 -23.33
N GLY A 103 -4.96 10.28 -23.08
CA GLY A 103 -3.95 10.30 -24.13
C GLY A 103 -3.51 8.91 -24.56
N LYS A 104 -2.25 8.78 -24.99
CA LYS A 104 -1.69 7.52 -25.50
C LYS A 104 -1.31 6.50 -24.42
N LEU A 105 -1.30 6.90 -23.15
CA LEU A 105 -0.93 6.02 -22.04
C LEU A 105 -2.12 5.15 -21.63
N SER A 106 -1.86 3.89 -21.26
CA SER A 106 -2.90 2.98 -20.74
C SER A 106 -3.10 3.17 -19.24
N ASP A 107 -3.36 4.41 -18.83
CA ASP A 107 -3.56 4.82 -17.44
C ASP A 107 -5.02 5.22 -17.13
N CYS A 108 -5.99 4.68 -17.87
CA CYS A 108 -7.42 4.87 -17.62
C CYS A 108 -7.84 4.60 -16.16
N TRP A 109 -7.13 3.71 -15.46
CA TRP A 109 -7.28 3.44 -14.03
C TRP A 109 -7.01 4.66 -13.14
N LEU A 110 -6.08 5.52 -13.54
CA LEU A 110 -5.78 6.79 -12.86
C LEU A 110 -6.82 7.84 -13.23
N LEU A 111 -7.09 8.01 -14.53
CA LEU A 111 -8.01 9.05 -15.02
C LEU A 111 -9.41 8.92 -14.45
N SER A 112 -9.93 7.69 -14.40
CA SER A 112 -11.20 7.38 -13.73
C SER A 112 -11.21 7.82 -12.28
N THR A 113 -10.11 7.61 -11.55
CA THR A 113 -9.98 8.09 -10.17
C THR A 113 -9.97 9.62 -10.10
N ILE A 114 -9.25 10.30 -11.00
CA ILE A 114 -9.23 11.78 -11.06
C ILE A 114 -10.64 12.31 -11.33
N ALA A 115 -11.39 11.66 -12.22
CA ALA A 115 -12.77 12.02 -12.52
C ALA A 115 -13.67 11.84 -11.29
N SER A 116 -13.59 10.71 -10.58
CA SER A 116 -14.30 10.50 -9.32
C SER A 116 -13.93 11.54 -8.26
N LEU A 117 -12.65 11.90 -8.17
CA LEU A 117 -12.14 12.89 -7.23
C LEU A 117 -12.68 14.29 -7.53
N SER A 118 -12.81 14.66 -8.81
CA SER A 118 -13.34 15.96 -9.22
C SER A 118 -14.77 16.21 -8.75
N MET A 119 -15.55 15.14 -8.54
CA MET A 119 -16.91 15.21 -7.99
C MET A 119 -16.93 15.49 -6.49
N ASN A 120 -15.79 15.39 -5.80
CA ASN A 120 -15.62 15.69 -4.38
C ASN A 120 -14.60 16.82 -4.19
N GLN A 121 -15.08 18.07 -4.19
CA GLN A 121 -14.24 19.26 -4.12
C GLN A 121 -13.30 19.27 -2.89
N PHE A 122 -13.71 18.69 -1.77
CA PHE A 122 -12.85 18.62 -0.58
C PHE A 122 -11.62 17.73 -0.81
N LEU A 123 -11.83 16.53 -1.36
CA LEU A 123 -10.73 15.61 -1.67
C LEU A 123 -9.89 16.15 -2.83
N LEU A 124 -10.52 16.75 -3.84
CA LEU A 124 -9.82 17.40 -4.94
C LEU A 124 -8.88 18.51 -4.42
N ASN A 125 -9.36 19.38 -3.52
CA ASN A 125 -8.54 20.44 -2.94
C ASN A 125 -7.41 19.92 -2.03
N LYS A 126 -7.50 18.69 -1.51
CA LYS A 126 -6.38 18.05 -0.81
C LYS A 126 -5.27 17.68 -1.80
N VAL A 127 -5.63 17.13 -2.96
CA VAL A 127 -4.68 16.65 -3.98
C VAL A 127 -4.15 17.80 -4.84
N VAL A 128 -5.02 18.74 -5.21
CA VAL A 128 -4.77 19.91 -6.05
C VAL A 128 -4.96 21.18 -5.19
N PRO A 129 -3.90 21.69 -4.54
CA PRO A 129 -3.95 22.91 -3.76
C PRO A 129 -4.46 24.10 -4.58
N LEU A 130 -5.32 24.91 -3.96
CA LEU A 130 -5.82 26.17 -4.52
C LEU A 130 -4.72 27.23 -4.64
N GLY A 131 -4.95 28.22 -5.50
CA GLY A 131 -4.07 29.40 -5.65
C GLY A 131 -2.92 29.23 -6.65
N GLN A 132 -2.87 28.12 -7.38
CA GLN A 132 -1.94 27.91 -8.49
C GLN A 132 -2.45 28.61 -9.76
N SER A 133 -1.57 29.29 -10.51
CA SER A 133 -1.95 30.09 -11.68
C SER A 133 -0.79 30.23 -12.66
N PHE A 134 -1.12 30.39 -13.94
CA PHE A 134 -0.15 30.77 -14.99
C PHE A 134 0.00 32.28 -15.15
N GLN A 135 -0.82 33.08 -14.46
CA GLN A 135 -0.79 34.55 -14.52
C GLN A 135 -0.05 35.10 -13.30
N ASN A 136 -0.68 35.01 -12.13
CA ASN A 136 -0.20 35.65 -10.92
C ASN A 136 0.81 34.75 -10.20
N GLY A 137 2.03 35.24 -10.00
CA GLY A 137 3.08 34.50 -9.28
C GLY A 137 3.66 33.31 -10.05
N TYR A 138 3.45 33.25 -11.37
CA TYR A 138 3.98 32.17 -12.20
C TYR A 138 5.51 32.13 -12.19
N ASN A 139 6.05 30.98 -11.82
CA ASN A 139 7.49 30.68 -11.83
C ASN A 139 7.77 29.31 -12.49
N GLY A 140 6.81 28.75 -13.21
CA GLY A 140 6.92 27.42 -13.83
C GLY A 140 6.87 26.24 -12.86
N CYS A 141 6.53 26.45 -11.57
CA CYS A 141 6.41 25.40 -10.55
C CYS A 141 4.97 25.18 -10.12
N PHE A 142 4.54 23.92 -10.08
CA PHE A 142 3.24 23.49 -9.60
C PHE A 142 3.40 22.43 -8.51
N THR A 143 2.43 22.36 -7.61
CA THR A 143 2.45 21.51 -6.43
C THR A 143 1.17 20.68 -6.35
N PHE A 144 1.33 19.40 -6.05
CA PHE A 144 0.25 18.46 -5.76
C PHE A 144 0.54 17.73 -4.45
N ARG A 145 -0.46 17.04 -3.92
CA ARG A 145 -0.28 16.20 -2.72
C ARG A 145 -0.87 14.82 -2.96
N PHE A 146 -0.13 13.80 -2.56
CA PHE A 146 -0.60 12.41 -2.62
C PHE A 146 -0.39 11.75 -1.27
N TRP A 147 -1.35 10.95 -0.85
CA TRP A 147 -1.21 10.14 0.33
C TRP A 147 -0.25 8.99 0.04
N GLN A 148 0.82 8.86 0.80
CA GLN A 148 1.75 7.74 0.75
C GLN A 148 1.94 7.19 2.17
N TYR A 149 1.58 5.92 2.34
CA TYR A 149 1.86 5.15 3.55
C TYR A 149 1.51 5.88 4.86
N GLY A 150 0.33 6.48 4.95
CA GLY A 150 -0.15 7.14 6.17
C GLY A 150 0.08 8.65 6.21
N GLN A 151 0.76 9.24 5.22
CA GLN A 151 1.12 10.65 5.22
C GLN A 151 0.86 11.31 3.88
N TRP A 152 0.48 12.59 3.88
CA TRP A 152 0.34 13.38 2.66
C TRP A 152 1.71 13.93 2.24
N GLU A 153 2.23 13.45 1.12
CA GLU A 153 3.48 13.90 0.53
C GLU A 153 3.22 15.01 -0.49
N LYS A 154 3.96 16.12 -0.37
CA LYS A 154 3.95 17.21 -1.35
C LYS A 154 4.85 16.85 -2.53
N VAL A 155 4.32 16.90 -3.74
CA VAL A 155 5.08 16.71 -4.98
C VAL A 155 5.11 18.01 -5.76
N MET A 156 6.31 18.56 -5.94
CA MET A 156 6.55 19.73 -6.80
C MET A 156 7.03 19.27 -8.17
N ILE A 157 6.50 19.87 -9.23
CA ILE A 157 6.90 19.63 -10.62
C ILE A 157 7.08 20.96 -11.33
N ASP A 158 7.88 20.97 -12.40
CA ASP A 158 7.76 22.02 -13.40
C ASP A 158 6.55 21.76 -14.33
N ASP A 159 6.20 22.74 -15.16
CA ASP A 159 5.10 22.65 -16.11
C ASP A 159 5.51 22.18 -17.52
N LEU A 160 6.69 21.59 -17.70
CA LEU A 160 7.06 21.00 -18.99
C LEU A 160 6.22 19.73 -19.23
N LEU A 161 5.42 19.71 -20.29
CA LEU A 161 4.57 18.57 -20.64
C LEU A 161 5.04 17.92 -21.94
N PRO A 162 5.03 16.58 -22.05
CA PRO A 162 5.33 15.89 -23.30
C PRO A 162 4.31 16.22 -24.40
N ALA A 163 4.80 16.75 -25.50
CA ALA A 163 3.99 17.14 -26.66
C ALA A 163 4.60 16.61 -27.96
N LYS A 164 3.75 16.29 -28.92
CA LYS A 164 4.13 15.97 -30.30
C LYS A 164 3.28 16.80 -31.23
N ASP A 165 3.90 17.46 -32.21
CA ASP A 165 3.22 18.34 -33.17
C ASP A 165 2.34 19.40 -32.47
N HIS A 166 2.86 20.01 -31.39
CA HIS A 166 2.18 20.99 -30.53
C HIS A 166 0.91 20.50 -29.82
N THR A 167 0.70 19.18 -29.74
CA THR A 167 -0.41 18.57 -29.01
C THR A 167 0.12 17.70 -27.88
N LEU A 168 -0.51 17.75 -26.70
CA LEU A 168 -0.17 16.88 -25.59
C LEU A 168 -0.39 15.41 -25.97
N ILE A 169 0.52 14.53 -25.56
CA ILE A 169 0.44 13.09 -25.89
C ILE A 169 -0.25 12.25 -24.83
N TYR A 170 -0.36 12.78 -23.60
CA TYR A 170 -0.98 12.14 -22.45
C TYR A 170 -2.27 12.86 -22.05
N LEU A 171 -2.67 12.82 -20.76
CA LEU A 171 -3.92 13.42 -20.31
C LEU A 171 -3.99 14.91 -20.70
N SER A 172 -5.10 15.31 -21.31
CA SER A 172 -5.40 16.70 -21.65
C SER A 172 -6.86 17.07 -21.37
N SER A 173 -7.16 18.37 -21.30
CA SER A 173 -8.54 18.89 -21.27
C SER A 173 -9.04 19.15 -22.69
N PRO A 174 -10.34 18.98 -22.99
CA PRO A 174 -10.95 19.51 -24.21
C PRO A 174 -10.77 21.02 -24.36
N ASP A 175 -10.70 21.76 -23.25
CA ASP A 175 -10.33 23.18 -23.27
C ASP A 175 -8.81 23.31 -23.46
N ARG A 176 -8.41 23.84 -24.61
CA ARG A 176 -7.00 24.03 -24.99
C ARG A 176 -6.23 24.98 -24.07
N ASN A 177 -6.92 25.75 -23.23
CA ASN A 177 -6.31 26.65 -22.27
C ASN A 177 -6.16 26.02 -20.89
N GLU A 178 -6.69 24.84 -20.61
CA GLU A 178 -6.69 24.26 -19.25
C GLU A 178 -5.65 23.14 -19.07
N PHE A 179 -4.93 23.14 -17.94
CA PHE A 179 -3.78 22.24 -17.73
C PHE A 179 -3.67 21.55 -16.36
N TRP A 180 -4.59 21.76 -15.40
CA TRP A 180 -4.47 21.16 -14.06
C TRP A 180 -4.41 19.64 -14.11
N SER A 181 -5.20 19.01 -14.98
CA SER A 181 -5.33 17.56 -15.08
C SER A 181 -4.07 16.93 -15.68
N SER A 182 -3.50 17.53 -16.74
CA SER A 182 -2.21 17.14 -17.32
C SER A 182 -1.05 17.27 -16.31
N LEU A 183 -1.03 18.35 -15.54
CA LEU A 183 -0.01 18.58 -14.51
C LEU A 183 -0.18 17.61 -13.32
N LEU A 184 -1.42 17.28 -12.96
CA LEU A 184 -1.71 16.28 -11.93
C LEU A 184 -1.19 14.89 -12.33
N GLU A 185 -1.46 14.46 -13.56
CA GLU A 185 -0.94 13.21 -14.13
C GLU A 185 0.60 13.21 -14.08
N LYS A 186 1.25 14.30 -14.49
CA LYS A 186 2.70 14.44 -14.40
C LYS A 186 3.22 14.33 -12.96
N ALA A 187 2.58 15.00 -12.00
CA ALA A 187 3.00 14.93 -10.60
C ALA A 187 2.86 13.51 -10.03
N TYR A 188 1.81 12.79 -10.43
CA TYR A 188 1.64 11.40 -10.06
C TYR A 188 2.66 10.48 -10.75
N ALA A 189 2.96 10.73 -12.03
CA ALA A 189 4.03 10.06 -12.76
C ALA A 189 5.36 10.23 -12.03
N LYS A 190 5.73 11.45 -11.64
CA LYS A 190 6.93 11.72 -10.83
C LYS A 190 6.94 10.90 -9.55
N LEU A 191 5.82 10.88 -8.83
CA LEU A 191 5.69 10.12 -7.59
C LEU A 191 5.97 8.63 -7.79
N LYS A 192 5.55 8.05 -8.94
CA LYS A 192 5.67 6.62 -9.24
C LYS A 192 6.96 6.23 -9.96
N GLY A 193 7.75 7.18 -10.46
CA GLY A 193 9.01 6.91 -11.14
C GLY A 193 9.01 7.20 -12.65
N GLY A 194 8.03 7.96 -13.13
CA GLY A 194 7.91 8.43 -14.51
C GLY A 194 6.59 8.01 -15.14
N TYR A 195 6.29 8.51 -16.34
CA TYR A 195 5.03 8.21 -17.04
C TYR A 195 4.84 6.71 -17.30
N ARG A 196 5.92 5.99 -17.65
CA ARG A 196 5.87 4.53 -17.83
C ARG A 196 5.45 3.76 -16.58
N ALA A 197 5.72 4.28 -15.39
CA ALA A 197 5.31 3.62 -14.14
C ALA A 197 3.79 3.67 -13.92
N LEU A 198 3.07 4.50 -14.69
CA LEU A 198 1.61 4.59 -14.69
C LEU A 198 0.96 3.62 -15.68
N ASP A 199 1.74 2.99 -16.56
CA ASP A 199 1.21 2.00 -17.48
C ASP A 199 0.65 0.81 -16.70
N MET A 200 -0.58 0.41 -17.03
CA MET A 200 -1.27 -0.76 -16.45
C MET A 200 -1.29 -0.80 -14.92
N GLY A 201 -2.17 -0.01 -14.30
CA GLY A 201 -2.42 -0.03 -12.85
C GLY A 201 -3.85 -0.35 -12.47
N PHE A 202 -4.15 -0.22 -11.18
CA PHE A 202 -5.46 -0.53 -10.61
C PHE A 202 -6.10 0.72 -10.00
N PRO A 203 -7.38 1.03 -10.29
CA PRO A 203 -7.99 2.27 -9.82
C PRO A 203 -8.00 2.36 -8.29
N HIS A 204 -8.21 1.26 -7.58
CA HIS A 204 -8.10 1.23 -6.11
C HIS A 204 -6.74 1.71 -5.56
N GLU A 205 -5.63 1.56 -6.30
CA GLU A 205 -4.34 2.10 -5.89
C GLU A 205 -4.33 3.64 -5.96
N ALA A 206 -4.84 4.20 -7.06
CA ALA A 206 -4.95 5.65 -7.23
C ALA A 206 -5.94 6.23 -6.22
N MET A 207 -7.07 5.56 -5.97
CA MET A 207 -8.05 6.00 -4.97
C MET A 207 -7.40 6.15 -3.60
N VAL A 208 -6.59 5.17 -3.16
CA VAL A 208 -5.87 5.29 -1.88
C VAL A 208 -4.88 6.45 -1.90
N ASP A 209 -4.12 6.62 -2.99
CA ASP A 209 -3.11 7.69 -3.09
C ASP A 209 -3.72 9.09 -3.20
N MET A 210 -4.98 9.22 -3.65
CA MET A 210 -5.68 10.50 -3.79
C MET A 210 -6.62 10.83 -2.63
N THR A 211 -6.94 9.86 -1.78
CA THR A 211 -7.92 10.06 -0.69
C THR A 211 -7.35 9.77 0.70
N GLY A 212 -6.34 8.91 0.80
CA GLY A 212 -5.88 8.33 2.05
C GLY A 212 -6.83 7.29 2.66
N GLY A 213 -7.94 6.99 1.98
CA GLY A 213 -8.93 5.99 2.38
C GLY A 213 -8.43 4.55 2.21
N ILE A 214 -9.31 3.60 2.51
CA ILE A 214 -9.09 2.17 2.25
C ILE A 214 -10.01 1.73 1.14
N THR A 215 -9.45 1.14 0.09
CA THR A 215 -10.25 0.66 -1.04
C THR A 215 -10.34 -0.86 -1.05
N GLU A 216 -11.55 -1.38 -0.93
CA GLU A 216 -11.84 -2.81 -1.16
C GLU A 216 -12.33 -3.04 -2.59
N VAL A 217 -12.07 -4.23 -3.11
CA VAL A 217 -12.60 -4.68 -4.41
C VAL A 217 -13.57 -5.82 -4.15
N LEU A 218 -14.82 -5.64 -4.57
CA LEU A 218 -15.93 -6.55 -4.34
C LEU A 218 -16.48 -7.06 -5.67
N THR A 219 -16.70 -8.37 -5.76
CA THR A 219 -17.43 -8.96 -6.89
C THR A 219 -18.92 -8.80 -6.67
N ILE A 220 -19.61 -8.06 -7.54
CA ILE A 220 -21.01 -7.66 -7.35
C ILE A 220 -21.93 -8.88 -7.28
N SER A 221 -21.64 -9.94 -8.04
CA SER A 221 -22.41 -11.18 -8.03
C SER A 221 -22.42 -11.87 -6.65
N SER A 222 -21.35 -11.72 -5.87
CA SER A 222 -21.17 -12.31 -4.52
C SER A 222 -21.82 -11.51 -3.39
N LEU A 223 -22.30 -10.29 -3.66
CA LEU A 223 -22.90 -9.42 -2.65
C LEU A 223 -24.28 -9.90 -2.19
N SER A 224 -24.73 -9.37 -1.05
CA SER A 224 -26.01 -9.73 -0.42
C SER A 224 -27.20 -9.60 -1.39
N LYS A 225 -28.33 -10.23 -1.03
CA LYS A 225 -29.58 -10.07 -1.78
C LYS A 225 -30.11 -8.64 -1.68
N ASP A 226 -29.93 -7.98 -0.53
CA ASP A 226 -30.32 -6.57 -0.34
C ASP A 226 -29.16 -5.62 -0.68
N LEU A 227 -28.78 -5.64 -1.97
CA LEU A 227 -27.77 -4.72 -2.52
C LEU A 227 -28.15 -3.24 -2.36
N PRO A 228 -29.41 -2.80 -2.53
CA PRO A 228 -29.78 -1.40 -2.34
C PRO A 228 -29.44 -0.88 -0.93
N ALA A 229 -29.82 -1.62 0.12
CA ALA A 229 -29.53 -1.19 1.50
C ALA A 229 -28.02 -1.12 1.77
N PHE A 230 -27.25 -2.07 1.23
CA PHE A 230 -25.80 -2.07 1.36
C PHE A 230 -25.15 -0.85 0.68
N LEU A 231 -25.56 -0.51 -0.55
CA LEU A 231 -25.05 0.65 -1.26
C LEU A 231 -25.44 1.97 -0.57
N THR A 232 -26.69 2.09 -0.12
CA THR A 232 -27.15 3.25 0.66
C THR A 232 -26.32 3.42 1.93
N TYR A 233 -26.03 2.33 2.65
CA TYR A 233 -25.15 2.36 3.82
C TYR A 233 -23.75 2.86 3.48
N LEU A 234 -23.12 2.36 2.41
CA LEU A 234 -21.80 2.82 1.98
C LEU A 234 -21.79 4.32 1.64
N LEU A 235 -22.77 4.78 0.86
CA LEU A 235 -22.88 6.19 0.49
C LEU A 235 -23.14 7.08 1.72
N SER A 236 -23.94 6.62 2.70
CA SER A 236 -24.18 7.36 3.95
C SER A 236 -22.92 7.56 4.80
N LYS A 237 -21.92 6.67 4.64
CA LYS A 237 -20.58 6.78 5.27
C LYS A 237 -19.61 7.63 4.43
N GLY A 238 -20.10 8.20 3.31
CA GLY A 238 -19.31 9.02 2.40
C GLY A 238 -18.35 8.21 1.53
N ALA A 239 -18.54 6.90 1.39
CA ALA A 239 -17.67 6.07 0.56
C ALA A 239 -17.76 6.50 -0.91
N LEU A 240 -16.61 6.49 -1.61
CA LEU A 240 -16.56 6.62 -3.06
C LEU A 240 -16.68 5.22 -3.66
N ILE A 241 -17.57 5.05 -4.64
CA ILE A 241 -17.86 3.75 -5.23
C ILE A 241 -17.61 3.83 -6.73
N ASN A 242 -16.68 3.03 -7.21
CA ASN A 242 -16.45 2.82 -8.63
C ASN A 242 -16.92 1.41 -9.04
N CYS A 243 -17.32 1.25 -10.29
CA CYS A 243 -17.76 -0.02 -10.85
C CYS A 243 -17.27 -0.21 -12.28
N ALA A 244 -17.06 -1.45 -12.67
CA ALA A 244 -16.57 -1.79 -14.01
C ALA A 244 -17.19 -3.08 -14.52
N ASN A 245 -17.37 -3.15 -15.84
CA ASN A 245 -17.69 -4.37 -16.56
C ASN A 245 -16.41 -4.94 -17.17
N CYS A 246 -15.96 -6.12 -16.74
CA CYS A 246 -14.70 -6.71 -17.21
C CYS A 246 -14.87 -7.87 -18.20
N GLN A 247 -16.10 -8.13 -18.66
CA GLN A 247 -16.45 -9.31 -19.46
C GLN A 247 -16.12 -9.18 -20.95
N GLY A 248 -15.93 -7.97 -21.45
CA GLY A 248 -15.64 -7.72 -22.86
C GLY A 248 -14.24 -7.15 -23.15
N PRO A 249 -13.93 -6.91 -24.43
CA PRO A 249 -12.67 -6.30 -24.87
C PRO A 249 -12.61 -4.80 -24.54
N LEU A 250 -11.40 -4.27 -24.40
CA LEU A 250 -11.17 -2.84 -24.14
C LEU A 250 -11.81 -1.95 -25.23
N GLU A 251 -12.28 -0.76 -24.85
CA GLU A 251 -12.85 0.27 -25.76
C GLU A 251 -14.10 -0.16 -26.54
N GLN A 252 -14.76 -1.25 -26.16
CA GLN A 252 -16.05 -1.63 -26.73
C GLN A 252 -17.15 -1.50 -25.67
N SER A 253 -18.37 -1.20 -26.11
CA SER A 253 -19.56 -1.26 -25.26
C SER A 253 -20.28 -2.60 -25.41
N ASN A 254 -21.04 -2.97 -24.40
CA ASN A 254 -22.09 -3.96 -24.58
C ASN A 254 -23.23 -3.38 -25.46
N GLY A 255 -24.23 -4.21 -25.79
CA GLY A 255 -25.39 -3.78 -26.58
C GLY A 255 -26.32 -2.76 -25.90
N LEU A 256 -25.99 -2.32 -24.68
CA LEU A 256 -26.76 -1.38 -23.88
C LEU A 256 -25.94 -0.13 -23.49
N GLY A 257 -24.78 0.10 -24.13
CA GLY A 257 -23.98 1.32 -23.95
C GLY A 257 -22.96 1.30 -22.80
N ILE A 258 -22.85 0.21 -22.04
CA ILE A 258 -21.83 0.09 -20.98
C ILE A 258 -20.49 -0.33 -21.56
N MET A 259 -19.48 0.52 -21.41
CA MET A 259 -18.11 0.28 -21.85
C MET A 259 -17.43 -0.80 -21.01
N PHE A 260 -16.77 -1.74 -21.68
CA PHE A 260 -15.98 -2.78 -21.06
C PHE A 260 -14.61 -2.24 -20.63
N ARG A 261 -14.11 -2.76 -19.51
CA ARG A 261 -12.82 -2.42 -18.89
C ARG A 261 -12.64 -0.92 -18.68
N HIS A 262 -13.77 -0.25 -18.46
CA HIS A 262 -13.88 1.17 -18.16
C HIS A 262 -14.49 1.34 -16.77
N ALA A 263 -14.02 2.35 -16.05
CA ALA A 263 -14.47 2.63 -14.69
C ALA A 263 -15.55 3.71 -14.71
N TYR A 264 -16.66 3.38 -14.06
CA TYR A 264 -17.79 4.26 -13.81
C TYR A 264 -17.85 4.57 -12.31
N SER A 265 -18.52 5.65 -11.92
CA SER A 265 -18.77 5.99 -10.52
C SER A 265 -20.24 5.83 -10.17
N LEU A 266 -20.55 5.21 -9.04
CA LEU A 266 -21.90 5.15 -8.49
C LEU A 266 -22.11 6.37 -7.59
N THR A 267 -23.02 7.26 -7.99
CA THR A 267 -23.22 8.57 -7.36
C THR A 267 -24.46 8.65 -6.48
N ALA A 268 -25.45 7.78 -6.65
CA ALA A 268 -26.65 7.74 -5.82
C ALA A 268 -27.34 6.37 -5.82
N VAL A 269 -28.12 6.10 -4.78
CA VAL A 269 -29.08 4.99 -4.71
C VAL A 269 -30.39 5.51 -4.15
N GLU A 270 -31.48 5.35 -4.90
CA GLU A 270 -32.78 5.92 -4.58
C GLU A 270 -33.90 4.90 -4.73
N LYS A 271 -34.89 4.97 -3.83
CA LYS A 271 -36.16 4.25 -3.99
C LYS A 271 -37.16 5.19 -4.65
N VAL A 272 -37.53 4.89 -5.88
CA VAL A 272 -38.38 5.72 -6.73
C VAL A 272 -39.80 5.20 -6.70
N LYS A 273 -40.76 6.11 -6.48
CA LYS A 273 -42.19 5.78 -6.54
C LYS A 273 -42.71 5.86 -7.97
N THR A 274 -43.14 4.72 -8.50
CA THR A 274 -43.82 4.60 -9.80
C THR A 274 -45.33 4.36 -9.60
N LYS A 275 -46.10 4.35 -10.69
CA LYS A 275 -47.52 3.95 -10.68
C LYS A 275 -47.74 2.51 -10.21
N HIS A 276 -46.74 1.63 -10.33
CA HIS A 276 -46.83 0.20 -10.04
C HIS A 276 -46.16 -0.23 -8.74
N GLY A 277 -45.46 0.67 -8.05
CA GLY A 277 -44.82 0.39 -6.77
C GLY A 277 -43.54 1.18 -6.56
N LEU A 278 -42.71 0.72 -5.62
CA LEU A 278 -41.38 1.28 -5.39
C LEU A 278 -40.33 0.47 -6.16
N VAL A 279 -39.44 1.16 -6.86
CA VAL A 279 -38.31 0.57 -7.59
C VAL A 279 -37.01 1.16 -7.07
N ALA A 280 -36.01 0.32 -6.79
CA ALA A 280 -34.69 0.80 -6.38
C ALA A 280 -33.81 1.02 -7.62
N LEU A 281 -33.33 2.26 -7.79
CA LEU A 281 -32.46 2.67 -8.86
C LEU A 281 -31.09 3.07 -8.32
N VAL A 282 -30.06 2.88 -9.14
CA VAL A 282 -28.73 3.45 -8.93
C VAL A 282 -28.46 4.49 -10.00
N ARG A 283 -27.71 5.53 -9.63
CA ARG A 283 -27.19 6.52 -10.56
C ARG A 283 -25.72 6.26 -10.80
N ILE A 284 -25.36 6.11 -12.06
CA ILE A 284 -24.02 5.77 -12.52
C ILE A 284 -23.51 6.91 -13.39
N LEU A 285 -22.24 7.22 -13.25
CA LEU A 285 -21.57 8.29 -13.96
C LEU A 285 -20.42 7.72 -14.79
N ASN A 286 -20.48 7.95 -16.10
CA ASN A 286 -19.37 7.79 -17.01
C ASN A 286 -18.46 9.03 -16.94
N PRO A 287 -17.17 8.87 -16.57
CA PRO A 287 -16.25 10.00 -16.49
C PRO A 287 -15.97 10.69 -17.84
N TRP A 288 -16.23 10.02 -18.97
CA TRP A 288 -16.08 10.65 -20.30
C TRP A 288 -17.12 11.75 -20.58
N GLY A 289 -18.15 11.87 -19.75
CA GLY A 289 -19.20 12.87 -19.93
C GLY A 289 -20.08 12.63 -21.17
N ASN A 290 -20.04 11.41 -21.71
CA ASN A 290 -20.86 10.94 -22.82
C ASN A 290 -20.99 9.40 -22.74
N THR A 291 -21.71 8.80 -23.68
CA THR A 291 -21.86 7.33 -23.82
C THR A 291 -22.52 6.73 -22.58
N GLU A 292 -23.85 6.70 -22.63
CA GLU A 292 -24.72 6.35 -21.52
C GLU A 292 -25.44 5.03 -21.74
N TRP A 293 -26.09 4.57 -20.66
CA TRP A 293 -26.99 3.43 -20.67
C TRP A 293 -28.16 3.64 -21.63
N GLU A 294 -28.38 2.66 -22.52
CA GLU A 294 -29.49 2.66 -23.48
C GLU A 294 -30.65 1.72 -23.10
N GLY A 295 -30.56 1.04 -21.95
CA GLY A 295 -31.57 0.10 -21.49
C GLY A 295 -32.75 0.76 -20.74
N PRO A 296 -33.52 -0.03 -19.96
CA PRO A 296 -34.58 0.46 -19.09
C PRO A 296 -34.11 1.59 -18.17
N TRP A 297 -34.90 2.64 -17.97
CA TRP A 297 -34.52 3.85 -17.22
C TRP A 297 -33.47 4.76 -17.87
N SER A 298 -33.04 4.48 -19.10
CA SER A 298 -32.17 5.40 -19.86
C SER A 298 -32.80 6.77 -20.06
N ASP A 299 -31.95 7.79 -20.21
CA ASP A 299 -32.38 9.18 -20.29
C ASP A 299 -33.24 9.46 -21.54
N LYS A 300 -32.74 9.01 -22.70
CA LYS A 300 -33.38 9.26 -24.01
C LYS A 300 -34.47 8.26 -24.36
N LYS A 301 -34.33 6.98 -23.96
CA LYS A 301 -35.15 5.86 -24.47
C LYS A 301 -35.96 5.14 -23.38
N GLY A 302 -35.88 5.53 -22.10
CA GLY A 302 -36.57 4.85 -21.00
C GLY A 302 -38.05 5.25 -20.85
N PRO A 303 -39.03 4.45 -21.31
CA PRO A 303 -40.45 4.76 -21.14
C PRO A 303 -40.91 4.71 -19.67
N GLU A 304 -40.14 4.05 -18.79
CA GLU A 304 -40.44 3.90 -17.37
C GLU A 304 -40.53 5.25 -16.65
N TRP A 305 -39.81 6.26 -17.14
CA TRP A 305 -39.90 7.63 -16.62
C TRP A 305 -41.31 8.24 -16.76
N ASN A 306 -42.13 7.78 -17.71
CA ASN A 306 -43.53 8.22 -17.85
C ASN A 306 -44.44 7.72 -16.71
N GLU A 307 -43.96 6.77 -15.92
CA GLU A 307 -44.65 6.24 -14.74
C GLU A 307 -44.27 6.96 -13.44
N VAL A 308 -43.24 7.82 -13.48
CA VAL A 308 -42.74 8.59 -12.35
C VAL A 308 -43.27 10.02 -12.41
N SER A 309 -43.80 10.54 -11.30
CA SER A 309 -44.34 11.90 -11.27
C SER A 309 -43.26 12.95 -11.53
N VAL A 310 -43.65 14.13 -12.00
CA VAL A 310 -42.71 15.22 -12.31
C VAL A 310 -41.98 15.70 -11.04
N GLU A 311 -42.66 15.68 -9.89
CA GLU A 311 -42.07 16.03 -8.59
C GLU A 311 -40.99 15.03 -8.18
N GLU A 312 -41.24 13.73 -8.40
CA GLU A 312 -40.28 12.68 -8.09
C GLU A 312 -39.07 12.70 -9.04
N GLN A 313 -39.28 12.98 -10.33
CA GLN A 313 -38.17 13.19 -11.27
C GLN A 313 -37.30 14.42 -10.89
N LYS A 314 -37.93 15.50 -10.42
CA LYS A 314 -37.22 16.67 -9.89
C LYS A 314 -36.44 16.33 -8.61
N ARG A 315 -37.00 15.52 -7.70
CA ARG A 315 -36.30 15.05 -6.49
C ARG A 315 -35.03 14.28 -6.84
N LEU A 316 -35.06 13.49 -7.90
CA LEU A 316 -33.91 12.72 -8.39
C LEU A 316 -32.87 13.56 -9.14
N ASN A 317 -33.14 14.85 -9.38
CA ASN A 317 -32.34 15.71 -10.26
C ASN A 317 -32.09 15.07 -11.64
N ARG A 318 -33.12 14.41 -12.20
CA ARG A 318 -32.99 13.78 -13.52
C ARG A 318 -32.74 14.85 -14.58
N VAL A 319 -31.63 14.69 -15.29
CA VAL A 319 -31.31 15.43 -16.52
C VAL A 319 -31.66 14.52 -17.69
N ASN A 320 -32.07 15.08 -18.83
CA ASN A 320 -32.27 14.30 -20.05
C ASN A 320 -31.29 14.82 -21.10
N GLN A 321 -30.02 14.50 -20.90
CA GLN A 321 -28.91 14.97 -21.70
C GLN A 321 -27.82 13.91 -21.69
N ASP A 322 -27.06 13.82 -22.79
CA ASP A 322 -25.84 13.01 -22.84
C ASP A 322 -24.73 13.75 -22.08
N ASP A 323 -24.64 13.53 -20.76
CA ASP A 323 -23.65 14.13 -19.86
C ASP A 323 -22.83 13.06 -19.08
N GLY A 324 -23.06 11.79 -19.43
CA GLY A 324 -22.45 10.61 -18.87
C GLY A 324 -23.14 10.09 -17.60
N GLU A 325 -24.06 10.84 -16.99
CA GLU A 325 -24.78 10.41 -15.78
C GLU A 325 -26.16 9.82 -16.14
N PHE A 326 -26.41 8.58 -15.73
CA PHE A 326 -27.66 7.89 -16.04
C PHE A 326 -28.17 7.07 -14.87
N TRP A 327 -29.47 6.79 -14.87
CA TRP A 327 -30.09 5.88 -13.92
C TRP A 327 -30.30 4.51 -14.53
N MET A 328 -30.20 3.48 -13.69
CA MET A 328 -30.59 2.11 -14.04
C MET A 328 -31.13 1.38 -12.81
N SER A 329 -31.83 0.28 -13.03
CA SER A 329 -32.30 -0.54 -11.91
C SER A 329 -31.13 -1.21 -11.19
N VAL A 330 -31.26 -1.46 -9.88
CA VAL A 330 -30.24 -2.21 -9.13
C VAL A 330 -30.05 -3.63 -9.69
N SER A 331 -31.11 -4.20 -10.30
CA SER A 331 -31.05 -5.49 -10.98
C SER A 331 -30.16 -5.42 -12.23
N ASP A 332 -30.33 -4.40 -13.06
CA ASP A 332 -29.53 -4.20 -14.26
C ASP A 332 -28.08 -3.89 -13.89
N PHE A 333 -27.85 -3.10 -12.83
CA PHE A 333 -26.51 -2.86 -12.30
C PHE A 333 -25.79 -4.17 -11.96
N ARG A 334 -26.46 -5.09 -11.27
CA ARG A 334 -25.90 -6.42 -10.91
C ARG A 334 -25.59 -7.30 -12.12
N GLN A 335 -26.30 -7.10 -13.23
CA GLN A 335 -26.10 -7.87 -14.47
C GLN A 335 -25.04 -7.27 -15.38
N ASN A 336 -24.88 -5.94 -15.36
CA ASN A 336 -24.00 -5.21 -16.28
C ASN A 336 -22.66 -4.81 -15.68
N PHE A 337 -22.49 -4.87 -14.36
CA PHE A 337 -21.22 -4.60 -13.68
C PHE A 337 -20.77 -5.84 -12.89
N GLU A 338 -19.47 -6.16 -13.00
CA GLU A 338 -18.88 -7.33 -12.34
C GLU A 338 -18.16 -6.96 -11.05
N LEU A 339 -17.38 -5.87 -11.10
CA LEU A 339 -16.53 -5.42 -10.01
C LEU A 339 -17.00 -4.08 -9.48
N MET A 340 -16.93 -3.93 -8.16
CA MET A 340 -17.15 -2.69 -7.45
C MET A 340 -15.95 -2.39 -6.57
N GLU A 341 -15.36 -1.22 -6.71
CA GLU A 341 -14.28 -0.72 -5.86
C GLU A 341 -14.84 0.31 -4.89
N VAL A 342 -14.78 0.04 -3.59
CA VAL A 342 -15.35 0.90 -2.55
C VAL A 342 -14.22 1.51 -1.73
N CYS A 343 -14.06 2.83 -1.83
CA CYS A 343 -13.11 3.60 -1.06
C CYS A 343 -13.77 4.14 0.22
N HIS A 344 -13.41 3.57 1.37
CA HIS A 344 -13.80 4.03 2.70
C HIS A 344 -12.95 5.22 3.10
N LEU A 345 -13.58 6.38 3.21
CA LEU A 345 -12.92 7.60 3.69
C LEU A 345 -12.74 7.54 5.21
N THR A 346 -11.54 7.89 5.66
CA THR A 346 -11.16 7.99 7.08
C THR A 346 -11.26 9.42 7.61
N GLU A 347 -11.39 10.39 6.71
CA GLU A 347 -11.56 11.81 7.00
C GLU A 347 -12.65 12.37 6.08
N TYR A 348 -13.62 13.07 6.64
CA TYR A 348 -14.62 13.83 5.89
C TYR A 348 -14.66 15.26 6.43
N PRO A 349 -14.93 16.30 5.60
CA PRO A 349 -15.07 17.65 6.12
C PRO A 349 -16.24 17.70 7.09
N THR A 350 -15.94 17.97 8.36
CA THR A 350 -16.91 18.36 9.39
C THR A 350 -17.41 19.77 9.11
N GLN A 351 -18.11 19.97 7.99
CA GLN A 351 -18.95 21.14 7.83
C GLN A 351 -20.24 20.90 8.64
N SER A 352 -20.62 21.93 9.39
CA SER A 352 -21.83 21.97 10.23
C SER A 352 -23.07 21.60 9.40
N GLY A 353 -23.51 20.34 9.48
CA GLY A 353 -24.68 19.84 8.74
C GLY A 353 -24.46 18.54 7.96
N SER A 354 -23.22 18.05 7.80
CA SER A 354 -23.00 16.72 7.20
C SER A 354 -23.38 15.62 8.18
N SER A 355 -24.32 14.75 7.79
CA SER A 355 -24.73 13.55 8.53
C SER A 355 -23.73 12.38 8.39
N VAL A 356 -22.67 12.57 7.62
CA VAL A 356 -21.66 11.54 7.32
C VAL A 356 -20.77 11.31 8.54
N VAL A 357 -20.82 10.11 9.11
CA VAL A 357 -19.91 9.68 10.18
C VAL A 357 -18.83 8.79 9.56
N PRO A 358 -17.58 9.28 9.42
CA PRO A 358 -16.49 8.48 8.83
C PRO A 358 -16.06 7.34 9.76
N TRP A 359 -15.37 6.35 9.20
CA TRP A 359 -14.79 5.26 9.97
C TRP A 359 -13.68 5.76 10.91
N SER A 360 -13.62 5.21 12.14
CA SER A 360 -12.44 5.37 12.98
C SER A 360 -11.30 4.53 12.41
N CYS A 361 -10.12 5.12 12.26
CA CYS A 361 -8.95 4.47 11.64
C CYS A 361 -7.74 4.48 12.57
N ALA A 362 -7.23 3.29 12.90
CA ALA A 362 -5.93 3.11 13.55
C ALA A 362 -4.87 2.69 12.53
N LEU A 363 -3.72 3.37 12.54
CA LEU A 363 -2.60 3.13 11.62
C LEU A 363 -1.40 2.56 12.38
N HIS A 364 -0.83 1.46 11.87
CA HIS A 364 0.35 0.83 12.45
C HIS A 364 1.41 0.54 11.38
N HIS A 365 2.60 1.13 11.55
CA HIS A 365 3.77 0.77 10.76
C HIS A 365 4.47 -0.45 11.35
N GLY A 366 4.89 -1.37 10.48
CA GLY A 366 5.64 -2.55 10.87
C GLY A 366 6.65 -2.99 9.82
N ASN A 367 7.51 -3.93 10.19
CA ASN A 367 8.52 -4.52 9.33
C ASN A 367 8.59 -6.03 9.52
N TRP A 368 8.74 -6.76 8.42
CA TRP A 368 9.25 -8.12 8.38
C TRP A 368 10.77 -8.04 8.24
N VAL A 369 11.47 -8.42 9.30
CA VAL A 369 12.93 -8.41 9.37
C VAL A 369 13.40 -9.87 9.31
N PRO A 370 14.28 -10.23 8.38
CA PRO A 370 14.81 -11.59 8.26
C PRO A 370 15.31 -12.14 9.59
N SER A 371 14.97 -13.39 9.89
CA SER A 371 15.33 -14.12 11.12
C SER A 371 14.81 -13.55 12.45
N ILE A 372 14.04 -12.46 12.43
CA ILE A 372 13.49 -11.82 13.65
C ILE A 372 11.96 -11.79 13.61
N THR A 373 11.39 -11.14 12.60
CA THR A 373 9.93 -10.94 12.47
C THR A 373 9.35 -11.41 11.15
N ALA A 374 10.18 -11.90 10.22
CA ALA A 374 9.73 -12.45 8.94
C ALA A 374 9.37 -13.95 9.08
N GLY A 375 8.26 -14.24 9.74
CA GLY A 375 7.87 -15.61 10.13
C GLY A 375 7.26 -16.47 9.02
N GLY A 376 6.91 -15.89 7.87
CA GLY A 376 6.23 -16.59 6.78
C GLY A 376 4.78 -16.90 7.09
N SER A 377 4.18 -17.84 6.37
CA SER A 377 2.77 -18.24 6.50
C SER A 377 2.48 -19.20 7.66
N PRO A 378 1.20 -19.43 8.05
CA PRO A 378 0.83 -20.39 9.08
C PRO A 378 1.27 -21.83 8.82
N GLN A 379 1.56 -22.19 7.57
CA GLN A 379 2.07 -23.52 7.22
C GLN A 379 3.54 -23.72 7.65
N GLY A 380 4.25 -22.64 7.97
CA GLY A 380 5.63 -22.68 8.46
C GLY A 380 5.74 -22.75 9.98
N GLY A 381 6.88 -23.22 10.49
CA GLY A 381 7.16 -23.30 11.93
C GLY A 381 7.45 -21.96 12.64
N PHE A 382 7.55 -20.86 11.89
CA PHE A 382 7.96 -19.55 12.39
C PHE A 382 6.84 -18.50 12.36
N PHE A 383 5.60 -18.87 12.02
CA PHE A 383 4.48 -17.94 11.86
C PHE A 383 4.27 -17.00 13.06
N TRP A 384 4.44 -17.53 14.27
CA TRP A 384 4.32 -16.80 15.53
C TRP A 384 5.27 -15.59 15.64
N GLN A 385 6.41 -15.60 14.92
CA GLN A 385 7.39 -14.52 14.93
C GLN A 385 6.93 -13.26 14.20
N ASN A 386 5.93 -13.38 13.31
CA ASN A 386 5.37 -12.22 12.63
C ASN A 386 4.87 -11.17 13.64
N PRO A 387 4.89 -9.87 13.29
CA PRO A 387 4.30 -8.84 14.12
C PRO A 387 2.84 -9.18 14.44
N GLN A 388 2.42 -8.99 15.69
CA GLN A 388 1.06 -9.28 16.14
C GLN A 388 0.42 -8.00 16.70
N PHE A 389 -0.88 -7.82 16.46
CA PHE A 389 -1.64 -6.66 16.92
C PHE A 389 -2.84 -7.13 17.72
N TYR A 390 -2.91 -6.73 18.99
CA TYR A 390 -4.02 -7.00 19.88
C TYR A 390 -5.21 -6.09 19.52
N PHE A 391 -6.33 -6.70 19.17
CA PHE A 391 -7.50 -6.06 18.58
C PHE A 391 -8.72 -6.27 19.47
N ILE A 392 -9.29 -5.19 20.00
CA ILE A 392 -10.42 -5.23 20.92
C ILE A 392 -11.67 -4.72 20.20
N LEU A 393 -12.72 -5.52 20.23
CA LEU A 393 -14.05 -5.17 19.74
C LEU A 393 -15.02 -5.09 20.92
N SER A 394 -15.47 -3.89 21.28
CA SER A 394 -16.39 -3.67 22.41
C SER A 394 -17.72 -3.05 22.00
N GLU A 395 -17.71 -2.16 21.00
CA GLU A 395 -18.89 -1.41 20.59
C GLU A 395 -19.55 -2.08 19.37
N VAL A 396 -20.80 -2.52 19.55
CA VAL A 396 -21.63 -3.21 18.54
C VAL A 396 -22.17 -2.20 17.53
N ASP A 397 -22.23 -2.59 16.26
CA ASP A 397 -22.76 -1.75 15.18
C ASP A 397 -24.19 -1.28 15.47
N SER A 398 -24.44 0.01 15.27
CA SER A 398 -25.76 0.60 15.48
C SER A 398 -26.68 0.39 14.27
N GLY A 399 -27.92 -0.06 14.49
CA GLY A 399 -28.98 -0.02 13.46
C GLY A 399 -29.16 -1.27 12.58
N ARG A 400 -28.48 -2.39 12.82
CA ARG A 400 -28.83 -3.66 12.15
C ARG A 400 -29.95 -4.38 12.89
N ALA A 401 -31.06 -4.63 12.20
CA ALA A 401 -32.21 -5.39 12.72
C ALA A 401 -31.94 -6.90 12.86
N ASP A 402 -30.68 -7.33 12.73
CA ASP A 402 -30.29 -8.72 12.90
C ASP A 402 -30.07 -9.05 14.38
N SER A 403 -30.51 -10.24 14.77
CA SER A 403 -30.47 -10.77 16.14
C SER A 403 -29.05 -10.98 16.70
N GLN A 404 -28.00 -10.87 15.89
CA GLN A 404 -26.60 -11.02 16.32
C GLN A 404 -25.91 -9.65 16.45
N LYS A 405 -25.62 -9.29 17.71
CA LYS A 405 -24.77 -8.15 18.07
C LYS A 405 -23.33 -8.42 17.62
N THR A 406 -22.91 -7.81 16.52
CA THR A 406 -21.57 -7.94 15.95
C THR A 406 -20.91 -6.59 15.73
N CYS A 407 -19.58 -6.59 15.63
CA CYS A 407 -18.75 -5.42 15.39
C CYS A 407 -18.13 -5.55 14.00
N SER A 408 -18.55 -4.70 13.05
CA SER A 408 -17.99 -4.66 11.70
C SER A 408 -16.65 -3.93 11.69
N PHE A 409 -15.72 -4.45 10.89
CA PHE A 409 -14.42 -3.84 10.67
C PHE A 409 -13.89 -4.10 9.27
N VAL A 410 -12.93 -3.27 8.88
CA VAL A 410 -12.15 -3.44 7.64
C VAL A 410 -10.67 -3.34 8.00
N LEU A 411 -9.89 -4.39 7.75
CA LEU A 411 -8.45 -4.39 7.91
C LEU A 411 -7.79 -4.22 6.55
N ALA A 412 -6.77 -3.38 6.45
CA ALA A 412 -5.97 -3.27 5.24
C ALA A 412 -4.47 -3.37 5.55
N LEU A 413 -3.79 -4.29 4.86
CA LEU A 413 -2.36 -4.49 4.94
C LEU A 413 -1.70 -4.03 3.65
N MET A 414 -0.97 -2.92 3.70
CA MET A 414 -0.24 -2.36 2.58
C MET A 414 1.25 -2.63 2.70
N GLN A 415 1.85 -3.24 1.68
CA GLN A 415 3.31 -3.28 1.53
C GLN A 415 3.85 -1.98 0.93
N LYS A 416 5.04 -1.55 1.36
CA LYS A 416 5.64 -0.29 0.93
C LYS A 416 6.58 -0.47 -0.27
N HIS A 417 6.69 0.58 -1.09
CA HIS A 417 7.66 0.74 -2.18
C HIS A 417 7.55 -0.22 -3.37
N GLN A 418 6.37 -0.81 -3.64
CA GLN A 418 6.18 -1.71 -4.78
C GLN A 418 6.61 -1.11 -6.14
N ARG A 419 6.07 0.06 -6.54
CA ARG A 419 6.41 0.67 -7.85
C ARG A 419 7.81 1.31 -7.88
N ARG A 420 8.26 1.96 -6.79
CA ARG A 420 9.56 2.64 -6.75
C ARG A 420 10.76 1.69 -6.63
N ARG A 421 10.60 0.55 -5.94
CA ARG A 421 11.69 -0.41 -5.66
C ARG A 421 11.44 -1.81 -6.22
N GLY A 422 10.31 -2.05 -6.89
CA GLY A 422 9.95 -3.37 -7.42
C GLY A 422 9.59 -4.39 -6.33
N ILE A 423 9.19 -3.96 -5.13
CA ILE A 423 8.85 -4.88 -4.02
C ILE A 423 7.49 -5.53 -4.28
N THR A 424 7.48 -6.84 -4.54
CA THR A 424 6.26 -7.61 -4.82
C THR A 424 6.14 -8.80 -3.86
N LEU A 425 6.00 -8.51 -2.56
CA LEU A 425 5.80 -9.55 -1.56
C LEU A 425 4.38 -10.10 -1.67
N SER A 426 4.23 -11.42 -1.53
CA SER A 426 2.93 -12.05 -1.38
C SER A 426 2.52 -11.95 0.09
N ILE A 427 1.51 -11.12 0.40
CA ILE A 427 1.10 -10.76 1.76
C ILE A 427 -0.32 -11.22 2.09
N ALA A 428 -0.61 -11.45 3.38
CA ALA A 428 -1.93 -11.81 3.89
C ALA A 428 -2.15 -11.38 5.35
N LEU A 429 -3.43 -11.34 5.76
CA LEU A 429 -3.86 -11.10 7.14
C LEU A 429 -4.54 -12.34 7.72
N HIS A 430 -4.28 -12.60 9.01
CA HIS A 430 -4.98 -13.61 9.79
C HIS A 430 -5.47 -13.00 11.11
N ILE A 431 -6.66 -13.39 11.54
CA ILE A 431 -7.27 -12.99 12.82
C ILE A 431 -7.51 -14.23 13.65
N TYR A 432 -6.93 -14.26 14.85
CA TYR A 432 -7.08 -15.33 15.82
C TYR A 432 -7.84 -14.83 17.06
N PRO A 433 -8.50 -15.73 17.83
CA PRO A 433 -8.96 -15.36 19.16
C PRO A 433 -7.75 -15.02 20.04
N ALA A 434 -7.85 -13.99 20.87
CA ALA A 434 -6.79 -13.69 21.82
C ALA A 434 -6.76 -14.71 22.97
N HIS A 435 -5.57 -14.97 23.53
CA HIS A 435 -5.44 -15.76 24.74
C HIS A 435 -5.95 -14.93 25.95
N PRO A 436 -6.70 -15.51 26.91
CA PRO A 436 -7.32 -14.75 28.02
C PRO A 436 -6.34 -13.97 28.90
N LYS A 437 -5.07 -14.39 28.94
CA LYS A 437 -4.02 -13.81 29.79
C LYS A 437 -2.93 -13.06 29.03
N ASN A 438 -2.79 -13.30 27.72
CA ASN A 438 -1.66 -12.83 26.93
C ASN A 438 -2.16 -12.08 25.70
N THR A 439 -1.57 -10.91 25.43
CA THR A 439 -1.88 -10.13 24.21
C THR A 439 -1.19 -10.68 22.97
N TYR A 440 -0.15 -11.50 23.15
CA TYR A 440 0.67 -12.10 22.08
C TYR A 440 0.49 -13.61 22.12
N LEU A 441 0.26 -14.22 20.96
CA LEU A 441 0.08 -15.66 20.81
C LEU A 441 1.43 -16.34 20.62
N SER A 442 1.75 -17.27 21.52
CA SER A 442 2.94 -18.12 21.42
C SER A 442 2.78 -19.21 20.35
N PRO A 443 3.84 -19.96 20.01
CA PRO A 443 3.74 -21.13 19.14
C PRO A 443 2.69 -22.14 19.65
N GLU A 444 2.65 -22.36 20.96
CA GLU A 444 1.70 -23.29 21.61
C GLU A 444 0.28 -22.78 21.46
N ASP A 445 0.04 -21.47 21.69
CA ASP A 445 -1.27 -20.86 21.50
C ASP A 445 -1.76 -21.05 20.06
N LEU A 446 -0.92 -20.73 19.06
CA LEU A 446 -1.25 -20.84 17.64
C LEU A 446 -1.47 -22.29 17.17
N SER A 447 -0.85 -23.26 17.85
CA SER A 447 -1.12 -24.68 17.58
C SER A 447 -2.47 -25.14 18.14
N ALA A 448 -2.98 -24.48 19.18
CA ALA A 448 -4.23 -24.82 19.85
C ALA A 448 -5.46 -24.14 19.23
N VAL A 449 -5.29 -23.01 18.55
CA VAL A 449 -6.40 -22.23 17.97
C VAL A 449 -6.32 -22.15 16.44
N ARG A 450 -7.49 -22.07 15.79
CA ARG A 450 -7.60 -21.81 14.34
C ARG A 450 -7.88 -20.32 14.08
N PRO A 451 -7.49 -19.79 12.92
CA PRO A 451 -7.86 -18.43 12.54
C PRO A 451 -9.39 -18.34 12.38
N LEU A 452 -9.98 -17.27 12.91
CA LEU A 452 -11.41 -16.98 12.78
C LEU A 452 -11.73 -16.38 11.41
N LEU A 453 -10.84 -15.50 10.94
CA LEU A 453 -10.92 -14.83 9.64
C LEU A 453 -9.51 -14.68 9.09
N TYR A 454 -9.36 -14.80 7.78
CA TYR A 454 -8.07 -14.66 7.12
C TYR A 454 -8.27 -14.28 5.65
N SER A 455 -7.24 -13.69 5.05
CA SER A 455 -7.21 -13.46 3.60
C SER A 455 -7.21 -14.80 2.86
N PRO A 456 -8.16 -15.08 1.95
CA PRO A 456 -8.30 -16.40 1.32
C PRO A 456 -7.05 -16.88 0.57
N GLN A 457 -6.29 -15.92 0.03
CA GLN A 457 -5.06 -16.15 -0.71
C GLN A 457 -4.04 -15.07 -0.36
N TYR A 458 -2.77 -15.45 -0.33
CA TYR A 458 -1.68 -14.49 -0.32
C TYR A 458 -1.65 -13.76 -1.66
N SER A 459 -1.50 -12.44 -1.62
CA SER A 459 -1.56 -11.60 -2.81
C SER A 459 -0.31 -10.75 -2.96
N SER A 460 0.20 -10.65 -4.18
CA SER A 460 1.28 -9.73 -4.56
C SER A 460 0.80 -8.30 -4.83
N ARG A 461 -0.50 -8.02 -4.59
CA ARG A 461 -1.06 -6.66 -4.67
C ARG A 461 -0.42 -5.76 -3.62
N ARG A 462 -0.40 -4.45 -3.92
CA ARG A 462 0.11 -3.42 -3.01
C ARG A 462 -0.55 -3.45 -1.64
N GLU A 463 -1.84 -3.75 -1.62
CA GLU A 463 -2.64 -3.79 -0.41
C GLU A 463 -3.64 -4.94 -0.45
N VAL A 464 -3.79 -5.62 0.68
CA VAL A 464 -4.79 -6.67 0.90
C VAL A 464 -5.80 -6.15 1.92
N VAL A 465 -7.08 -6.19 1.56
CA VAL A 465 -8.17 -5.74 2.42
C VAL A 465 -9.01 -6.93 2.87
N LEU A 466 -9.28 -7.01 4.17
CA LEU A 466 -10.10 -8.03 4.80
C LEU A 466 -11.26 -7.35 5.54
N ARG A 467 -12.47 -7.51 5.01
CA ARG A 467 -13.72 -7.11 5.67
C ARG A 467 -14.23 -8.25 6.55
N GLY A 468 -14.66 -7.93 7.75
CA GLY A 468 -15.20 -8.91 8.68
C GLY A 468 -16.21 -8.32 9.65
N SER A 469 -16.94 -9.21 10.32
CA SER A 469 -17.74 -8.88 11.48
C SER A 469 -17.57 -10.00 12.51
N LEU A 470 -17.29 -9.64 13.76
CA LEU A 470 -17.07 -10.58 14.86
C LEU A 470 -17.90 -10.16 16.07
N SER A 471 -18.16 -11.10 16.98
CA SER A 471 -18.76 -10.77 18.28
C SER A 471 -17.85 -9.83 19.09
N PRO A 472 -18.38 -9.06 20.05
CA PRO A 472 -17.54 -8.34 21.00
C PRO A 472 -16.56 -9.29 21.70
N GLY A 473 -15.28 -8.91 21.77
CA GLY A 473 -14.22 -9.79 22.24
C GLY A 473 -12.82 -9.24 21.99
N SER A 474 -11.82 -10.07 22.29
CA SER A 474 -10.41 -9.77 22.08
C SER A 474 -9.80 -10.74 21.07
N TYR A 475 -9.05 -10.17 20.13
CA TYR A 475 -8.53 -10.85 18.95
C TYR A 475 -7.07 -10.47 18.72
N VAL A 476 -6.38 -11.23 17.87
CA VAL A 476 -5.01 -10.93 17.45
C VAL A 476 -4.93 -10.95 15.92
N ILE A 477 -4.48 -9.84 15.35
CA ILE A 477 -4.23 -9.68 13.92
C ILE A 477 -2.76 -9.98 13.65
N ILE A 478 -2.47 -10.87 12.70
CA ILE A 478 -1.12 -11.25 12.29
C ILE A 478 -0.94 -11.00 10.78
N PRO A 479 -0.29 -9.89 10.39
CA PRO A 479 0.18 -9.68 9.02
C PRO A 479 1.43 -10.50 8.72
N SER A 480 1.48 -11.14 7.55
CA SER A 480 2.59 -12.01 7.17
C SER A 480 2.85 -11.99 5.66
N THR A 481 4.06 -12.35 5.27
CA THR A 481 4.42 -12.78 3.92
C THR A 481 4.20 -14.29 3.76
N ILE A 482 4.10 -14.79 2.52
CA ILE A 482 3.93 -16.23 2.28
C ILE A 482 5.21 -16.99 2.68
N GLU A 483 6.35 -16.55 2.17
CA GLU A 483 7.65 -17.16 2.47
C GLU A 483 8.26 -16.54 3.73
N PRO A 484 8.92 -17.34 4.59
CA PRO A 484 9.67 -16.83 5.72
C PRO A 484 10.93 -16.07 5.27
N ASN A 485 11.50 -15.28 6.17
CA ASN A 485 12.72 -14.48 5.94
C ASN A 485 12.64 -13.44 4.82
N GLN A 486 11.46 -13.14 4.26
CA GLN A 486 11.30 -12.03 3.34
C GLN A 486 11.36 -10.69 4.08
N GLU A 487 12.23 -9.79 3.62
CA GLU A 487 12.33 -8.43 4.14
C GLU A 487 11.24 -7.54 3.53
N GLY A 488 10.56 -6.76 4.37
CA GLY A 488 9.62 -5.76 3.89
C GLY A 488 9.10 -4.84 4.97
N SER A 489 8.67 -3.65 4.55
CA SER A 489 7.95 -2.71 5.42
C SER A 489 6.49 -2.69 5.02
N PHE A 490 5.61 -2.56 6.02
CA PHE A 490 4.17 -2.50 5.80
C PHE A 490 3.49 -1.40 6.62
N LEU A 491 2.23 -1.15 6.25
CA LEU A 491 1.28 -0.35 6.99
C LEU A 491 0.02 -1.20 7.17
N LEU A 492 -0.35 -1.46 8.42
CA LEU A 492 -1.64 -2.03 8.79
C LEU A 492 -2.60 -0.89 9.16
N ARG A 493 -3.80 -0.90 8.58
CA ARG A 493 -4.87 0.04 8.88
C ARG A 493 -6.10 -0.71 9.34
N VAL A 494 -6.71 -0.24 10.43
CA VAL A 494 -7.85 -0.89 11.08
C VAL A 494 -9.00 0.11 11.13
N LEU A 495 -10.03 -0.15 10.32
CA LEU A 495 -11.26 0.64 10.26
C LEU A 495 -12.34 -0.03 11.09
N THR A 496 -12.93 0.74 11.99
CA THR A 496 -14.03 0.29 12.86
C THR A 496 -15.10 1.38 12.94
N GLU A 497 -16.37 1.00 13.08
CA GLU A 497 -17.46 1.99 13.16
C GLU A 497 -17.39 2.83 14.44
N HIS A 498 -16.92 2.20 15.52
CA HIS A 498 -17.13 2.65 16.88
C HIS A 498 -15.86 2.43 17.71
N GLY A 499 -14.94 3.40 17.73
CA GLY A 499 -13.87 3.57 18.72
C GLY A 499 -12.91 2.40 19.02
N ASN A 500 -13.08 1.25 18.38
CA ASN A 500 -12.41 0.00 18.68
C ASN A 500 -10.91 0.13 18.40
N VAL A 501 -10.10 -0.49 19.26
CA VAL A 501 -8.66 -0.21 19.32
C VAL A 501 -7.88 -1.44 18.89
N ALA A 502 -6.94 -1.23 17.96
CA ALA A 502 -5.84 -2.15 17.71
C ALA A 502 -4.55 -1.56 18.30
N THR A 503 -3.74 -2.40 18.95
CA THR A 503 -2.43 -2.01 19.50
C THR A 503 -1.39 -3.08 19.21
N PRO A 504 -0.11 -2.75 19.07
CA PRO A 504 0.94 -3.76 18.96
C PRO A 504 0.94 -4.70 20.18
N ALA A 505 0.87 -6.00 19.92
CA ALA A 505 0.91 -7.00 20.97
C ALA A 505 2.30 -7.02 21.63
N LYS A 506 2.33 -7.03 22.97
CA LYS A 506 3.58 -7.12 23.71
C LYS A 506 4.06 -8.56 23.71
N LYS A 507 5.12 -8.84 22.97
CA LYS A 507 5.85 -10.11 23.13
C LYS A 507 6.33 -10.19 24.58
N PRO A 508 6.01 -11.26 25.32
CA PRO A 508 6.54 -11.43 26.66
C PRO A 508 8.07 -11.32 26.57
N PRO A 509 8.74 -10.63 27.52
CA PRO A 509 10.18 -10.71 27.59
C PRO A 509 10.52 -12.19 27.62
N GLN A 510 11.26 -12.67 26.62
CA GLN A 510 11.99 -13.91 26.80
C GLN A 510 12.86 -13.64 28.01
N ASP A 511 12.55 -14.30 29.12
CA ASP A 511 13.31 -14.20 30.35
C ASP A 511 14.79 -14.17 29.97
N ALA A 512 15.50 -13.09 30.30
CA ALA A 512 16.94 -13.05 30.12
C ALA A 512 17.63 -14.16 30.94
N SER A 513 16.90 -14.72 31.93
CA SER A 513 17.21 -15.93 32.70
C SER A 513 16.89 -17.25 31.96
N ALA A 514 16.11 -17.20 30.87
CA ALA A 514 15.78 -18.30 29.98
C ALA A 514 16.54 -18.24 28.64
N ILE A 515 17.57 -17.40 28.54
CA ILE A 515 18.85 -17.95 28.09
C ILE A 515 19.24 -18.95 29.18
N LYS A 516 18.61 -20.14 29.19
CA LYS A 516 19.34 -21.34 29.59
C LYS A 516 20.67 -21.15 28.90
N GLU A 517 21.77 -21.08 29.65
CA GLU A 517 23.11 -21.16 29.09
C GLU A 517 22.97 -22.09 27.91
N LEU A 518 23.01 -21.54 26.69
CA LEU A 518 23.04 -22.37 25.51
C LEU A 518 24.25 -23.22 25.83
N SER A 519 24.03 -24.51 26.12
CA SER A 519 25.08 -25.48 26.33
C SER A 519 25.64 -25.70 24.93
N TYR A 520 26.32 -24.64 24.48
CA TYR A 520 27.09 -24.60 23.29
C TYR A 520 28.09 -25.73 23.46
N PRO A 521 28.22 -26.64 22.48
CA PRO A 521 29.24 -27.70 22.52
C PRO A 521 30.69 -27.14 22.55
N HIS A 522 30.85 -25.82 22.69
CA HIS A 522 32.09 -25.05 22.73
C HIS A 522 32.57 -24.73 24.17
N GLN A 523 31.82 -25.06 25.24
CA GLN A 523 32.32 -24.84 26.62
C GLN A 523 33.60 -25.68 26.90
N THR A 524 33.78 -26.81 26.20
CA THR A 524 35.00 -27.62 26.21
C THR A 524 36.16 -27.01 25.40
N VAL A 525 35.92 -25.90 24.70
CA VAL A 525 36.86 -25.23 23.77
C VAL A 525 37.35 -23.88 24.33
N LEU A 526 36.80 -23.43 25.46
CA LEU A 526 37.26 -22.20 26.10
C LEU A 526 38.72 -22.36 26.57
N PRO A 527 39.59 -21.36 26.34
CA PRO A 527 40.96 -21.39 26.84
C PRO A 527 40.95 -21.52 28.38
N SER A 528 41.90 -22.28 28.92
CA SER A 528 42.00 -22.49 30.36
C SER A 528 42.11 -21.16 31.12
N SER A 529 41.69 -21.13 32.38
CA SER A 529 41.81 -19.93 33.24
C SER A 529 43.26 -19.41 33.34
N ALA A 530 44.25 -20.31 33.27
CA ALA A 530 45.67 -19.96 33.21
C ALA A 530 46.05 -19.27 31.89
N SER A 531 45.60 -19.83 30.75
CA SER A 531 45.82 -19.24 29.42
C SER A 531 45.17 -17.86 29.27
N ILE A 532 43.96 -17.69 29.85
CA ILE A 532 43.26 -16.40 29.87
C ILE A 532 44.06 -15.36 30.67
N ARG A 533 44.58 -15.73 31.85
CA ARG A 533 45.42 -14.83 32.66
C ARG A 533 46.68 -14.42 31.92
N GLN A 534 47.36 -15.36 31.25
CA GLN A 534 48.56 -15.08 30.48
C GLN A 534 48.29 -14.12 29.31
N LEU A 535 47.20 -14.34 28.57
CA LEU A 535 46.78 -13.43 27.48
C LEU A 535 46.39 -12.05 28.01
N PHE A 536 45.75 -12.01 29.18
CA PHE A 536 45.40 -10.75 29.85
C PHE A 536 46.65 -9.99 30.30
N GLU A 537 47.61 -10.65 30.93
CA GLU A 537 48.88 -10.02 31.35
C GLU A 537 49.74 -9.57 30.15
N LYS A 538 49.67 -10.31 29.03
CA LYS A 538 50.38 -9.96 27.79
C LYS A 538 49.84 -8.70 27.12
N HIS A 539 48.51 -8.55 27.05
CA HIS A 539 47.88 -7.49 26.26
C HIS A 539 47.31 -6.33 27.08
N CYS A 540 47.03 -6.53 28.36
CA CYS A 540 46.51 -5.50 29.25
C CYS A 540 47.62 -4.91 30.12
N SER A 541 47.44 -3.65 30.52
CA SER A 541 48.46 -2.94 31.31
C SER A 541 48.67 -3.57 32.71
N SER A 542 49.89 -3.43 33.26
CA SER A 542 50.29 -3.91 34.59
C SER A 542 49.42 -3.43 35.76
N LYS A 543 48.57 -2.41 35.54
CA LYS A 543 47.60 -1.90 36.50
C LYS A 543 46.23 -2.60 36.42
N GLY A 544 46.10 -3.68 35.64
CA GLY A 544 44.86 -4.44 35.49
C GLY A 544 43.80 -3.77 34.62
N PHE A 545 44.17 -2.77 33.82
CA PHE A 545 43.25 -2.04 32.93
C PHE A 545 43.25 -2.63 31.51
N CYS A 546 42.07 -3.03 31.04
CA CYS A 546 41.82 -3.45 29.67
C CYS A 546 41.04 -2.37 28.92
N LYS A 547 41.68 -1.71 27.94
CA LYS A 547 41.02 -0.77 27.02
C LYS A 547 40.43 -1.56 25.83
N PRO A 548 39.47 -1.00 25.08
CA PRO A 548 38.91 -1.68 23.90
C PRO A 548 39.94 -2.20 22.91
N VAL A 549 41.05 -1.48 22.73
CA VAL A 549 42.17 -1.90 21.86
C VAL A 549 42.93 -3.09 22.44
N HIS A 550 43.13 -3.13 23.76
CA HIS A 550 43.76 -4.27 24.44
C HIS A 550 42.86 -5.51 24.36
N LEU A 551 41.54 -5.31 24.55
CA LEU A 551 40.55 -6.39 24.43
C LEU A 551 40.50 -6.93 23.01
N HIS A 552 40.58 -6.06 22.00
CA HIS A 552 40.62 -6.46 20.60
C HIS A 552 41.84 -7.35 20.32
N HIS A 553 43.04 -6.92 20.69
CA HIS A 553 44.25 -7.74 20.51
C HIS A 553 44.20 -9.07 21.27
N LEU A 554 43.71 -9.05 22.51
CA LEU A 554 43.55 -10.25 23.34
C LEU A 554 42.60 -11.25 22.69
N LEU A 555 41.41 -10.82 22.28
CA LEU A 555 40.41 -11.68 21.66
C LEU A 555 40.87 -12.16 20.28
N THR A 556 41.53 -11.31 19.48
CA THR A 556 42.10 -11.72 18.20
C THR A 556 43.14 -12.82 18.39
N GLU A 557 44.04 -12.72 19.38
CA GLU A 557 45.04 -13.76 19.64
C GLU A 557 44.39 -15.03 20.22
N ALA A 558 43.44 -14.89 21.13
CA ALA A 558 42.70 -16.02 21.71
C ALA A 558 41.91 -16.81 20.64
N ILE A 559 41.29 -16.11 19.69
CA ILE A 559 40.53 -16.70 18.60
C ILE A 559 41.46 -17.38 17.60
N LYS A 560 42.58 -16.74 17.22
CA LYS A 560 43.59 -17.33 16.33
C LYS A 560 44.21 -18.61 16.89
N GLY A 561 44.40 -18.66 18.20
CA GLY A 561 44.98 -19.82 18.89
C GLY A 561 43.97 -20.90 19.31
N GLY A 562 42.67 -20.70 19.08
CA GLY A 562 41.60 -21.59 19.53
C GLY A 562 40.85 -22.24 18.36
N ALA A 563 39.81 -23.02 18.65
CA ALA A 563 39.02 -23.69 17.60
C ALA A 563 38.13 -22.75 16.77
N LEU A 564 38.18 -21.44 17.03
CA LEU A 564 37.50 -20.40 16.25
C LEU A 564 38.47 -19.66 15.29
N ALA A 565 39.67 -20.21 15.07
CA ALA A 565 40.65 -19.62 14.16
C ALA A 565 40.06 -19.34 12.77
N GLY A 566 40.31 -18.15 12.24
CA GLY A 566 39.74 -17.63 10.99
C GLY A 566 38.57 -16.65 11.21
N SER A 567 37.85 -16.76 12.33
CA SER A 567 36.72 -15.87 12.65
C SER A 567 37.15 -14.52 13.25
N GLU A 568 38.42 -14.35 13.61
CA GLU A 568 38.97 -13.09 14.12
C GLU A 568 38.84 -11.95 13.10
N LYS A 569 38.72 -12.28 11.81
CA LYS A 569 38.49 -11.32 10.73
C LYS A 569 37.15 -10.57 10.88
N ASN A 570 36.20 -11.16 11.58
CA ASN A 570 34.89 -10.57 11.86
C ASN A 570 34.87 -9.74 13.16
N LEU A 571 35.98 -9.73 13.93
CA LEU A 571 36.09 -8.97 15.16
C LEU A 571 36.57 -7.54 14.88
N ALA A 572 35.64 -6.59 14.85
CA ALA A 572 35.95 -5.16 14.78
C ALA A 572 36.23 -4.55 16.16
N LEU A 573 36.99 -3.45 16.18
CA LEU A 573 37.26 -2.68 17.39
C LEU A 573 35.97 -2.14 18.03
N GLU A 574 34.96 -1.81 17.23
CA GLU A 574 33.65 -1.35 17.73
C GLU A 574 32.94 -2.40 18.59
N HIS A 575 33.06 -3.69 18.26
CA HIS A 575 32.54 -4.77 19.12
C HIS A 575 33.20 -4.76 20.50
N CYS A 576 34.52 -4.56 20.55
CA CYS A 576 35.28 -4.51 21.79
C CYS A 576 34.96 -3.25 22.62
N LYS A 577 34.66 -2.11 21.97
CA LYS A 577 34.19 -0.90 22.66
C LYS A 577 32.86 -1.15 23.36
N SER A 578 31.89 -1.78 22.67
CA SER A 578 30.60 -2.15 23.24
C SER A 578 30.74 -3.13 24.41
N LEU A 579 31.60 -4.15 24.29
CA LEU A 579 31.86 -5.12 25.36
C LEU A 579 32.47 -4.47 26.61
N VAL A 580 33.48 -3.60 26.44
CA VAL A 580 34.07 -2.87 27.58
C VAL A 580 33.03 -1.98 28.25
N VAL A 581 32.18 -1.27 27.50
CA VAL A 581 31.11 -0.43 28.06
C VAL A 581 30.07 -1.27 28.81
N LEU A 582 29.72 -2.44 28.29
CA LEU A 582 28.74 -3.33 28.91
C LEU A 582 29.24 -3.92 30.23
N MET A 583 30.55 -4.20 30.32
CA MET A 583 31.20 -4.79 31.50
C MET A 583 31.74 -3.76 32.50
N ASP A 584 31.86 -2.48 32.12
CA ASP A 584 32.31 -1.39 33.00
C ASP A 584 31.20 -0.96 33.97
N THR A 585 31.06 -1.71 35.06
CA THR A 585 30.07 -1.47 36.11
C THR A 585 30.32 -0.20 36.93
N ARG A 586 31.51 0.42 36.84
CA ARG A 586 31.86 1.63 37.60
C ARG A 586 31.23 2.91 37.04
N LYS A 587 30.80 2.90 35.78
CA LYS A 587 30.08 4.05 35.17
C LYS A 587 28.58 4.08 35.44
N ARG A 588 28.00 2.99 35.97
CA ARG A 588 26.56 2.96 36.31
C ARG A 588 26.23 3.65 37.64
N SER A 589 27.20 3.86 38.53
CA SER A 589 26.97 4.46 39.86
C SER A 589 27.18 5.97 39.94
N ASN A 590 27.77 6.62 38.93
CA ASN A 590 27.95 8.08 38.91
C ASN A 590 27.47 8.67 37.58
N GLY A 591 26.30 9.32 37.60
CA GLY A 591 25.64 9.95 36.46
C GLY A 591 26.37 11.17 35.86
N ARG A 592 27.62 11.01 35.43
CA ARG A 592 28.33 11.99 34.58
C ARG A 592 29.10 11.25 33.50
N ARG A 593 28.67 11.42 32.24
CA ARG A 593 29.44 11.04 31.05
C ARG A 593 30.73 11.86 31.01
N THR A 594 31.83 11.29 31.48
CA THR A 594 33.17 11.75 31.13
C THR A 594 33.80 10.75 30.15
N ALA A 595 34.23 11.29 29.01
CA ALA A 595 35.04 10.59 28.04
C ALA A 595 36.44 10.38 28.64
N GLY A 596 36.95 9.14 28.59
CA GLY A 596 38.34 8.83 28.92
C GLY A 596 38.63 8.54 30.39
N SER A 597 38.40 7.30 30.83
CA SER A 597 39.19 6.66 31.90
C SER A 597 38.83 5.17 31.98
N GLY A 598 39.84 4.32 32.14
CA GLY A 598 39.72 2.85 32.14
C GLY A 598 39.09 2.26 33.42
N ALA A 599 38.76 0.97 33.34
CA ALA A 599 38.22 0.16 34.44
C ALA A 599 39.32 -0.54 35.26
N SER A 600 39.29 -0.40 36.60
CA SER A 600 40.18 -1.10 37.53
C SER A 600 39.45 -2.31 38.14
N CYS A 601 40.16 -3.43 38.29
CA CYS A 601 39.76 -4.56 39.13
C CYS A 601 40.72 -4.62 40.33
N ALA A 602 40.24 -4.29 41.53
CA ALA A 602 40.95 -4.58 42.77
C ALA A 602 39.99 -5.36 43.67
N GLY A 603 40.37 -6.61 43.96
CA GLY A 603 39.63 -7.50 44.84
C GLY A 603 39.63 -7.00 46.28
N LYS A 604 38.50 -7.16 46.97
CA LYS A 604 38.44 -7.06 48.42
C LYS A 604 38.68 -8.45 49.01
N GLN A 605 39.72 -8.57 49.83
CA GLN A 605 39.86 -9.66 50.79
C GLN A 605 38.72 -9.61 51.82
N PRO A 606 38.29 -10.76 52.39
CA PRO A 606 37.31 -10.79 53.46
C PRO A 606 37.96 -10.35 54.79
N PRO A 607 37.25 -9.63 55.68
CA PRO A 607 37.78 -9.34 57.01
C PRO A 607 37.67 -10.59 57.89
N SER A 608 38.80 -10.96 58.47
CA SER A 608 38.90 -11.79 59.66
C SER A 608 38.57 -10.97 60.91
N ALA A 609 37.47 -11.29 61.58
CA ALA A 609 37.26 -11.28 63.03
C ALA A 609 35.83 -11.73 63.31
#